data_AF-A0A959XQD4-F1
#
_entry.id   AF-A0A959XQD4-F1
#
_cell.length_a   1.000
_cell.length_b   1.000
_cell.length_c   1.000
_cell.angle_alpha   90.00
_cell.angle_beta   90.00
_cell.angle_gamma   90.00
#
_symmetry.space_group_name_H-M   'P 1'
#
loop_
_entity.id
_entity.type
_entity.pdbx_description
1 polymer ?
#
loop_
_entity_poly.entity_id
_entity_poly.type
_entity_poly.pdbx_seq_one_letter_code
_entity_poly.pdbx_strand_id
1 'polypeptide(L)' 'MRALLLVVQAFLAINAIVGGALLVLAPDGSLLQLPLSFLHTGLFHDFLIPGLILCVVLGFGHAAGWLLTLRRSE' A
#
# COMPACT_ATOMS: atom_id res chain seq x y z
N MET A 1 23.56 -2.89 5.21
CA MET A 1 22.44 -1.93 5.12
C MET A 1 21.65 -2.04 3.81
N ARG A 2 22.27 -2.18 2.64
CA ARG A 2 21.55 -2.26 1.34
C ARG A 2 20.55 -3.42 1.22
N ALA A 3 20.95 -4.64 1.59
CA ALA A 3 20.05 -5.80 1.56
C ALA A 3 18.78 -5.58 2.41
N LEU A 4 18.91 -4.92 3.57
CA LEU A 4 17.78 -4.57 4.42
C LEU A 4 16.81 -3.61 3.70
N LEU A 5 17.33 -2.59 3.02
CA LEU A 5 16.49 -1.65 2.25
C LEU A 5 15.71 -2.39 1.16
N LEU A 6 16.37 -3.27 0.40
CA LEU A 6 15.72 -4.06 -0.63
C LEU A 6 14.60 -4.94 -0.05
N VAL A 7 14.85 -5.62 1.07
CA VAL A 7 13.85 -6.46 1.74
C VAL A 7 12.67 -5.64 2.23
N VAL A 8 12.94 -4.52 2.92
CA VAL A 8 11.87 -3.66 3.47
C VAL A 8 11.04 -3.01 2.36
N GLN A 9 11.68 -2.52 1.29
CA GLN A 9 10.95 -1.92 0.17
C GLN A 9 10.10 -2.95 -0.58
N ALA A 10 10.62 -4.15 -0.84
CA ALA A 10 9.84 -5.20 -1.50
C ALA A 10 8.66 -5.63 -0.62
N PHE A 11 8.90 -5.85 0.67
CA PHE A 11 7.86 -6.22 1.62
C PHE A 11 6.75 -5.16 1.67
N LEU A 12 7.12 -3.88 1.80
CA LEU A 12 6.14 -2.80 1.85
C LEU A 12 5.38 -2.65 0.53
N ALA A 13 6.07 -2.73 -0.62
CA ALA A 13 5.45 -2.62 -1.93
C ALA A 13 4.38 -3.71 -2.14
N ILE A 14 4.71 -4.98 -1.86
CA ILE A 14 3.79 -6.10 -2.04
C ILE A 14 2.56 -5.93 -1.15
N ASN A 15 2.76 -5.69 0.15
CA ASN A 15 1.64 -5.57 1.09
C ASN A 15 0.76 -4.34 0.79
N ALA A 16 1.35 -3.21 0.39
CA ALA A 16 0.62 -1.99 0.06
C ALA A 16 -0.17 -2.11 -1.24
N ILE A 17 0.38 -2.76 -2.28
CA ILE A 17 -0.36 -3.02 -3.52
C ILE A 17 -1.53 -3.97 -3.26
N VAL A 18 -1.28 -5.09 -2.58
CA VAL A 18 -2.33 -6.09 -2.29
C VAL A 18 -3.40 -5.50 -1.38
N GLY A 19 -3.01 -4.91 -0.24
CA GLY A 19 -3.96 -4.31 0.69
C GLY A 19 -4.72 -3.13 0.07
N GLY A 20 -4.03 -2.25 -0.65
CA GLY A 20 -4.66 -1.13 -1.35
C GLY A 20 -5.62 -1.58 -2.45
N ALA A 21 -5.27 -2.59 -3.26
CA ALA A 21 -6.15 -3.14 -4.28
C ALA A 21 -7.41 -3.76 -3.67
N LEU A 22 -7.29 -4.50 -2.56
CA LEU A 22 -8.45 -5.06 -1.85
C LEU A 22 -9.39 -3.97 -1.33
N LEU A 23 -8.86 -2.87 -0.79
CA LEU A 23 -9.66 -1.72 -0.36
C LEU A 23 -10.32 -0.98 -1.54
N VAL A 24 -9.67 -0.92 -2.70
CA VAL A 24 -10.28 -0.32 -3.90
C VAL A 24 -11.39 -1.21 -4.46
N LEU A 25 -11.22 -2.54 -4.42
CA LEU A 25 -12.23 -3.50 -4.87
C LEU A 25 -13.44 -3.55 -3.93
N ALA A 26 -13.21 -3.41 -2.62
CA ALA A 26 -14.24 -3.36 -1.59
C ALA A 26 -14.02 -2.15 -0.66
N PRO A 27 -14.48 -0.95 -1.06
CA PRO A 27 -14.30 0.28 -0.29
C PRO A 27 -15.04 0.28 1.05
N ASP A 28 -15.98 -0.64 1.25
CA ASP A 28 -16.64 -0.89 2.53
C ASP A 28 -15.74 -1.62 3.55
N GLY A 29 -14.57 -2.09 3.12
CA GLY A 29 -13.59 -2.80 3.93
C GLY A 29 -13.89 -4.28 4.14
N SER A 30 -14.94 -4.82 3.49
CA SER A 30 -15.43 -6.20 3.71
C SER A 30 -14.38 -7.27 3.43
N LEU A 31 -13.55 -7.11 2.38
CA LEU A 31 -12.49 -8.06 2.01
C LEU A 31 -11.35 -8.14 3.02
N LEU A 32 -11.16 -7.09 3.83
CA LEU A 32 -10.15 -7.04 4.90
C LEU A 32 -10.75 -7.09 6.30
N GLN A 33 -12.07 -7.32 6.41
CA GLN A 33 -12.81 -7.31 7.67
C GLN A 33 -12.65 -5.98 8.44
N LEU A 34 -12.55 -4.88 7.70
CA LEU A 34 -12.40 -3.53 8.25
C LEU A 34 -13.76 -2.84 8.31
N PRO A 35 -14.27 -2.50 9.50
CA PRO A 35 -15.54 -1.80 9.60
C PRO A 35 -15.40 -0.32 9.23
N LEU A 36 -16.38 0.23 8.51
CA LEU A 36 -16.44 1.67 8.19
C LEU A 36 -16.46 2.58 9.43
N SER A 37 -16.80 2.04 10.61
CA SER A 37 -16.70 2.77 11.88
C SER A 37 -15.27 3.22 12.22
N PHE A 38 -14.24 2.67 11.57
CA PHE A 38 -12.87 3.20 11.70
C PHE A 38 -12.69 4.56 11.02
N LEU A 39 -13.58 4.92 10.10
CA LEU A 39 -13.60 6.20 9.39
C LEU A 39 -14.63 7.19 9.96
N HIS A 40 -15.34 6.85 11.03
CA HIS A 40 -16.49 7.61 11.54
C HIS A 40 -16.17 9.05 11.99
N THR A 41 -14.90 9.35 12.28
CA THR A 41 -14.37 10.70 12.58
C THR A 41 -13.38 11.19 11.52
N GLY A 42 -13.23 10.44 10.43
CA GLY A 42 -12.21 10.63 9.41
C GLY A 42 -12.66 11.56 8.28
N LEU A 43 -11.68 12.02 7.49
CA LEU A 43 -11.89 12.86 6.30
C LEU A 43 -12.54 12.10 5.13
N PHE A 44 -12.72 10.79 5.24
CA PHE A 44 -13.20 9.90 4.17
C PHE A 44 -14.40 9.09 4.64
N HIS A 45 -15.35 8.85 3.75
CA HIS A 45 -16.56 8.08 4.04
C HIS A 45 -16.40 6.57 3.77
N ASP A 46 -15.38 6.20 2.99
CA ASP A 46 -15.05 4.82 2.64
C ASP A 46 -13.52 4.65 2.47
N PHE A 47 -13.08 3.42 2.22
CA PHE A 47 -11.66 3.10 2.02
C PHE A 47 -11.17 3.26 0.57
N LEU A 48 -11.95 3.85 -0.34
CA LEU A 48 -11.53 3.98 -1.74
C LEU A 48 -10.30 4.89 -1.88
N ILE A 49 -10.39 6.11 -1.35
CA ILE A 49 -9.30 7.09 -1.41
C ILE A 49 -8.09 6.62 -0.60
N PRO A 50 -8.25 6.16 0.66
CA PRO A 50 -7.16 5.53 1.40
C PRO A 50 -6.50 4.35 0.64
N GLY A 51 -7.31 3.48 0.04
CA GLY A 51 -6.85 2.31 -0.73
C GLY A 51 -6.05 2.70 -1.98
N LEU A 52 -6.47 3.75 -2.70
CA LEU A 52 -5.73 4.29 -3.84
C LEU A 52 -4.39 4.88 -3.42
N ILE A 53 -4.34 5.64 -2.32
CA ILE A 53 -3.07 6.20 -1.81
C ILE A 53 -2.14 5.06 -1.39
N LEU A 54 -2.66 4.07 -0.68
CA LEU A 54 -1.92 2.89 -0.25
C LEU A 54 -1.36 2.10 -1.45
N CYS A 55 -2.18 1.83 -2.46
CA CYS A 55 -1.77 1.07 -3.64
C CYS A 55 -0.77 1.85 -4.51
N VAL A 56 -1.08 3.11 -4.82
CA VAL A 56 -0.32 3.88 -5.80
C VAL A 56 0.92 4.53 -5.19
N VAL A 57 0.74 5.34 -4.14
CA VAL A 57 1.84 6.12 -3.57
C VAL A 57 2.78 5.20 -2.79
N LEU A 58 2.22 4.38 -1.90
CA LEU A 58 3.05 3.50 -1.09
C LEU A 58 3.46 2.24 -1.86
N GLY A 59 2.52 1.56 -2.51
CA GLY A 59 2.80 0.35 -3.27
C GLY A 59 3.76 0.57 -4.44
N PHE A 60 3.30 1.26 -5.50
CA PHE A 60 4.14 1.50 -6.67
C PHE A 60 5.34 2.40 -6.38
N GLY A 61 5.23 3.35 -5.45
CA GLY A 61 6.37 4.16 -5.02
C GLY A 61 7.51 3.33 -4.43
N HIS A 62 7.21 2.39 -3.53
CA HIS A 62 8.23 1.49 -2.98
C HIS A 62 8.71 0.45 -3.99
N ALA A 63 7.85 -0.01 -4.91
CA ALA A 63 8.26 -0.90 -5.99
C ALA A 63 9.29 -0.21 -6.92
N ALA A 64 9.05 1.06 -7.28
CA ALA A 64 9.99 1.86 -8.03
C ALA A 64 11.29 2.11 -7.26
N GLY A 65 11.19 2.46 -5.97
CA GLY A 65 12.34 2.64 -5.09
C GLY A 65 13.20 1.38 -4.96
N TRP A 66 12.57 0.21 -4.86
CA TRP A 66 13.24 -1.09 -4.86
C TRP A 66 13.97 -1.33 -6.18
N LEU A 67 13.30 -1.12 -7.31
CA LEU A 67 13.89 -1.28 -8.65
C LEU A 67 15.09 -0.34 -8.87
N LEU A 68 14.99 0.92 -8.44
CA LEU A 68 16.09 1.88 -8.54
C LEU A 68 17.27 1.48 -7.64
N THR A 69 16.98 0.91 -6.46
CA THR A 69 18.01 0.44 -5.52
C THR A 69 18.74 -0.80 -6.07
N LEU A 70 18.01 -1.69 -6.75
CA LEU A 70 18.60 -2.81 -7.50
C LEU A 70 19.46 -2.35 -8.68
N ARG A 71 18.98 -1.38 -9.45
CA ARG A 71 19.75 -0.87 -10.61
C ARG A 71 21.03 -0.15 -10.20
N ARG A 72 21.08 0.37 -8.97
CA ARG A 72 22.26 1.03 -8.41
C ARG A 72 23.22 0.05 -7.71
N SER A 73 22.94 -1.25 -7.75
CA SER A 73 23.83 -2.29 -7.22
C SER A 73 24.77 -2.92 -8.25
N GLU A 74 24.63 -2.53 -9.51
CA GLU A 74 25.64 -2.71 -10.58
C GLU A 74 26.58 -1.50 -10.61
#